data_AF-A0A814T6H0-F1
#
_entry.id   AF-A0A814T6H0-F1
#
_cell.length_a   1.000
_cell.length_b   1.000
_cell.length_c   1.000
_cell.angle_alpha   90.00
_cell.angle_beta   90.00
_cell.angle_gamma   90.00
#
_symmetry.space_group_name_H-M   'P 1'
#
loop_
_entity.id
_entity.type
_entity.pdbx_description
1 polymer ?
#
loop_
_entity_poly.entity_id
_entity_poly.type
_entity_poly.pdbx_seq_one_letter_code
_entity_poly.pdbx_strand_id
1 'polypeptide(L)'
;MRIPVIILLLLLVFITNSDCGIIRQVIAFGDSFLDTGNVFNYISNRTYPQSPPYFHGTYSNGPNSISQVVTKVKRRQKQVQFKNYAYGGATTDNQLVQGFTIYKNTPVPGALQQIKLFHQNKTGKQIPQKQRLYFLSAGGNNFFYNNSISYQAITESLLKCVQLLLSYGAQHVFVFNFPPYQYSPIITQSGNLSLQQYVGNFIIRSNQLLLNATQKLNGRATVINIWTT
;
A
#
# COMPACT_ATOMS: atom_id res chain seq x y z
N MET A 1 12.19 2.30 -10.64
CA MET A 1 11.50 1.03 -10.99
C MET A 1 10.32 1.35 -11.89
N ARG A 2 10.41 1.04 -13.20
CA ARG A 2 9.30 1.25 -14.15
C ARG A 2 8.32 0.09 -13.98
N ILE A 3 7.08 0.37 -13.61
CA ILE A 3 6.02 -0.64 -13.54
C ILE A 3 5.69 -1.08 -14.97
N PRO A 4 5.63 -2.39 -15.28
CA PRO A 4 5.27 -2.85 -16.62
C PRO A 4 3.86 -2.41 -17.00
N VAL A 5 3.69 -1.99 -18.26
CA VAL A 5 2.46 -1.46 -18.89
C VAL A 5 1.23 -2.37 -18.70
N ILE A 6 1.45 -3.65 -18.41
CA ILE A 6 0.43 -4.68 -18.19
C ILE A 6 -0.36 -4.45 -16.88
N ILE A 7 0.27 -4.00 -15.80
CA ILE A 7 -0.41 -3.71 -14.51
C ILE A 7 -1.32 -2.48 -14.65
N LEU A 8 -0.91 -1.56 -15.51
CA LEU A 8 -1.69 -0.38 -15.85
C LEU A 8 -2.96 -0.76 -16.63
N LEU A 9 -2.86 -1.74 -17.54
CA LEU A 9 -4.00 -2.27 -18.30
C LEU A 9 -5.01 -2.99 -17.40
N LEU A 10 -4.58 -3.77 -16.40
CA LEU A 10 -5.49 -4.46 -15.46
C LEU A 10 -6.28 -3.49 -14.56
N LEU A 11 -5.62 -2.43 -14.06
CA LEU A 11 -6.28 -1.34 -13.35
C LEU A 11 -7.28 -0.59 -14.25
N LEU A 12 -6.95 -0.42 -15.53
CA LEU A 12 -7.80 0.25 -16.52
C LEU A 12 -9.01 -0.57 -16.95
N VAL A 13 -8.85 -1.88 -17.14
CA VAL A 13 -9.94 -2.81 -17.47
C VAL A 13 -10.94 -2.91 -16.31
N PHE A 14 -10.47 -2.86 -15.05
CA PHE A 14 -11.36 -2.75 -13.89
C PHE A 14 -12.09 -1.41 -13.85
N ILE A 15 -11.43 -0.27 -14.13
CA ILE A 15 -12.11 1.03 -14.16
C ILE A 15 -13.19 1.09 -15.26
N THR A 16 -13.06 0.33 -16.35
CA THR A 16 -14.06 0.28 -17.42
C THR A 16 -15.15 -0.79 -17.22
N ASN A 17 -14.88 -1.89 -16.51
CA ASN A 17 -15.82 -3.00 -16.31
C ASN A 17 -16.46 -3.05 -14.90
N SER A 18 -16.01 -2.22 -13.96
CA SER A 18 -16.70 -2.05 -12.68
C SER A 18 -17.90 -1.11 -12.86
N ASP A 19 -18.98 -1.30 -12.10
CA ASP A 19 -20.05 -0.31 -11.90
C ASP A 19 -19.56 1.07 -11.35
N CYS A 20 -18.25 1.23 -11.19
CA CYS A 20 -17.56 2.47 -10.86
C CYS A 20 -17.50 3.42 -12.08
N GLY A 21 -18.64 3.66 -12.75
CA GLY A 21 -18.69 4.55 -13.92
C GLY A 21 -18.17 5.97 -13.64
N ILE A 22 -18.16 6.39 -12.37
CA ILE A 22 -17.62 7.67 -11.92
C ILE A 22 -16.82 7.47 -10.61
N ILE A 23 -15.52 7.77 -10.64
CA ILE A 23 -14.64 7.86 -9.48
C ILE A 23 -14.58 9.33 -9.05
N ARG A 24 -14.87 9.59 -7.77
CA ARG A 24 -14.76 10.93 -7.16
C ARG A 24 -13.73 10.99 -6.05
N GLN A 25 -13.27 9.84 -5.55
CA GLN A 25 -12.27 9.80 -4.50
C GLN A 25 -11.30 8.64 -4.70
N VAL A 26 -10.02 8.92 -4.48
CA VAL A 26 -8.98 7.92 -4.29
C VAL A 26 -8.44 8.08 -2.87
N ILE A 27 -8.35 6.98 -2.14
CA ILE A 27 -7.84 6.92 -0.77
C ILE A 27 -6.71 5.90 -0.72
N ALA A 28 -5.57 6.26 -0.14
CA ALA A 28 -4.43 5.37 0.02
C ALA A 28 -4.02 5.23 1.49
N PHE A 29 -3.69 4.01 1.89
CA PHE A 29 -3.18 3.62 3.20
C PHE A 29 -1.96 2.74 3.01
N GLY A 30 -0.96 2.90 3.85
CA GLY A 30 0.18 2.01 3.82
C GLY A 30 1.51 2.64 4.18
N ASP A 31 2.52 2.12 3.51
CA ASP A 31 3.93 2.42 3.71
C ASP A 31 4.54 3.28 2.60
N SER A 32 5.86 3.19 2.44
CA SER A 32 6.66 3.94 1.47
C SER A 32 6.27 3.71 0.01
N PHE A 33 5.62 2.58 -0.32
CA PHE A 33 5.14 2.34 -1.69
C PHE A 33 4.03 3.30 -2.10
N LEU A 34 3.23 3.77 -1.13
CA LEU A 34 2.10 4.66 -1.35
C LEU A 34 2.31 6.05 -0.76
N ASP A 35 3.28 6.27 0.13
CA ASP A 35 3.60 7.58 0.68
C ASP A 35 4.00 8.58 -0.42
N THR A 36 3.24 9.68 -0.53
CA THR A 36 3.48 10.79 -1.45
C THR A 36 4.03 12.04 -0.78
N GLY A 37 4.65 11.89 0.41
CA GLY A 37 5.32 12.96 1.14
C GLY A 37 4.75 13.22 2.54
N ASN A 38 4.02 12.30 3.17
CA ASN A 38 3.55 12.45 4.53
C ASN A 38 4.71 12.47 5.54
N VAL A 39 5.66 11.52 5.43
CA VAL A 39 6.90 11.59 6.24
C VAL A 39 7.67 12.87 5.94
N PHE A 40 7.76 13.23 4.66
CA PHE A 40 8.46 14.44 4.22
C PHE A 40 7.87 15.70 4.86
N ASN A 41 6.56 15.93 4.72
CA ASN A 41 5.93 17.15 5.16
C ASN A 41 5.70 17.20 6.69
N TYR A 42 5.26 16.10 7.30
CA TYR A 42 4.74 16.13 8.67
C TYR A 42 5.71 15.63 9.74
N ILE A 43 6.77 14.89 9.35
CA ILE A 43 7.72 14.31 10.30
C ILE A 43 9.12 14.88 10.13
N SER A 44 9.61 14.95 8.89
CA SER A 44 10.99 15.37 8.62
C SER A 44 11.16 16.88 8.43
N ASN A 45 10.07 17.65 8.46
CA ASN A 45 10.08 19.06 8.07
C ASN A 45 10.78 19.31 6.72
N ARG A 46 10.37 18.53 5.71
CA ARG A 46 10.87 18.57 4.32
C ARG A 46 12.35 18.22 4.15
N THR A 47 12.93 17.42 5.05
CA THR A 47 14.34 17.00 4.98
C THR A 47 14.54 15.54 4.57
N TYR A 48 13.50 14.70 4.64
CA TYR A 48 13.61 13.28 4.32
C TYR A 48 12.32 12.70 3.70
N PRO A 49 12.39 11.85 2.65
CA PRO A 49 13.60 11.43 1.93
C PRO A 49 14.26 12.60 1.17
N GLN A 50 15.60 12.67 1.21
CA GLN A 50 16.36 13.78 0.61
C GLN A 50 16.36 13.68 -0.93
N SER A 51 16.09 14.81 -1.58
CA SER A 51 16.14 14.96 -3.03
C SER A 51 17.42 15.70 -3.44
N PRO A 52 18.27 15.18 -4.35
CA PRO A 52 18.29 13.81 -4.89
C PRO A 52 18.83 12.76 -3.89
N PRO A 53 18.63 11.44 -4.11
CA PRO A 53 18.04 10.80 -5.31
C PRO A 53 16.52 10.63 -5.28
N TYR A 54 15.86 10.95 -4.16
CA TYR A 54 14.41 10.82 -4.02
C TYR A 54 13.67 11.98 -4.69
N PHE A 55 12.40 11.77 -5.07
CA PHE A 55 11.59 12.78 -5.75
C PHE A 55 10.56 13.39 -4.80
N HIS A 56 10.80 14.63 -4.35
CA HIS A 56 9.84 15.46 -3.62
C HIS A 56 9.09 14.73 -2.48
N GLY A 57 9.81 13.93 -1.69
CA GLY A 57 9.24 13.21 -0.55
C GLY A 57 8.71 11.80 -0.84
N THR A 58 8.78 11.31 -2.08
CA THR A 58 8.49 9.90 -2.40
C THR A 58 9.73 9.02 -2.16
N TYR A 59 9.53 7.74 -1.89
CA TYR A 59 10.61 6.74 -1.80
C TYR A 59 10.97 6.18 -3.19
N SER A 60 11.02 7.05 -4.19
CA SER A 60 11.33 6.74 -5.58
C SER A 60 12.04 7.93 -6.24
N ASN A 61 12.69 7.72 -7.38
CA ASN A 61 13.29 8.78 -8.18
C ASN A 61 12.28 9.51 -9.09
N GLY A 62 10.99 9.44 -8.75
CA GLY A 62 9.88 10.05 -9.46
C GLY A 62 8.56 9.85 -8.72
N PRO A 63 7.42 10.22 -9.33
CA PRO A 63 6.10 9.92 -8.78
C PRO A 63 5.92 8.40 -8.57
N ASN A 64 5.46 8.01 -7.38
CA ASN A 64 5.18 6.61 -7.05
C ASN A 64 3.91 6.08 -7.76
N SER A 65 3.61 4.80 -7.59
CA SER A 65 2.49 4.11 -8.23
C SER A 65 1.15 4.84 -8.04
N ILE A 66 0.83 5.23 -6.79
CA ILE A 66 -0.44 5.89 -6.49
C ILE A 66 -0.52 7.29 -7.08
N SER A 67 0.58 8.05 -7.11
CA SER A 67 0.63 9.36 -7.78
C SER A 67 0.32 9.24 -9.26
N GLN A 68 0.82 8.19 -9.93
CA GLN A 68 0.52 7.92 -11.33
C GLN A 68 -0.94 7.52 -11.56
N VAL A 69 -1.50 6.66 -10.68
CA VAL A 69 -2.92 6.28 -10.72
C VAL A 69 -3.81 7.51 -10.58
N VAL A 70 -3.60 8.32 -9.54
CA VAL A 70 -4.40 9.52 -9.28
C VAL A 70 -4.31 10.51 -10.44
N THR A 71 -3.12 10.71 -11.02
CA THR A 71 -2.93 11.58 -12.19
C THR A 71 -3.77 11.10 -13.38
N LYS A 72 -3.78 9.80 -13.65
CA LYS A 72 -4.56 9.22 -14.76
C LYS A 72 -6.07 9.31 -14.52
N VAL A 73 -6.52 9.03 -13.30
CA VAL A 73 -7.93 9.17 -12.92
C VAL A 73 -8.38 10.63 -13.07
N LYS A 74 -7.60 11.60 -12.56
CA LYS A 74 -7.88 13.05 -12.69
C LYS A 74 -7.89 13.55 -14.14
N ARG A 75 -7.06 12.98 -15.02
CA ARG A 75 -7.07 13.30 -16.45
C ARG A 75 -8.36 12.87 -17.15
N ARG A 76 -8.99 11.77 -16.70
CA ARG A 76 -10.21 11.23 -17.29
C ARG A 76 -11.48 11.77 -16.63
N GLN A 77 -11.42 12.07 -15.34
CA GLN A 77 -12.57 12.46 -14.55
C GLN A 77 -12.25 13.72 -13.74
N LYS A 78 -13.02 14.79 -13.98
CA LYS A 78 -12.83 16.08 -13.29
C LYS A 78 -13.22 15.97 -11.81
N GLN A 79 -12.56 16.76 -10.97
CA GLN A 79 -12.87 16.92 -9.53
C GLN A 79 -12.69 15.64 -8.68
N VAL A 80 -11.69 14.81 -8.99
CA VAL A 80 -11.33 13.65 -8.17
C VAL A 80 -10.54 14.10 -6.94
N GLN A 81 -11.05 13.81 -5.75
CA GLN A 81 -10.34 14.02 -4.50
C GLN A 81 -9.31 12.92 -4.28
N PHE A 82 -8.14 13.28 -3.74
CA PHE A 82 -7.13 12.31 -3.32
C PHE A 82 -6.81 12.53 -1.85
N LYS A 83 -6.90 11.46 -1.05
CA LYS A 83 -6.49 11.44 0.36
C LYS A 83 -5.44 10.35 0.55
N ASN A 84 -4.29 10.73 1.08
CA ASN A 84 -3.20 9.78 1.33
C ASN A 84 -2.85 9.77 2.82
N TYR A 85 -3.02 8.61 3.44
CA TYR A 85 -2.69 8.38 4.84
C TYR A 85 -1.43 7.52 5.00
N ALA A 86 -0.79 7.11 3.90
CA ALA A 86 0.41 6.27 3.95
C ALA A 86 1.61 7.03 4.53
N TYR A 87 2.43 6.35 5.32
CA TYR A 87 3.68 6.88 5.88
C TYR A 87 4.81 5.87 5.62
N GLY A 88 5.93 6.33 5.08
CA GLY A 88 7.12 5.50 4.97
C GLY A 88 7.48 4.81 6.29
N GLY A 89 7.66 3.49 6.25
CA GLY A 89 7.93 2.67 7.44
C GLY A 89 6.70 2.15 8.19
N ALA A 90 5.49 2.42 7.71
CA ALA A 90 4.28 1.85 8.32
C ALA A 90 4.25 0.32 8.22
N THR A 91 3.82 -0.32 9.30
CA THR A 91 3.50 -1.75 9.38
C THR A 91 2.00 -1.99 9.14
N THR A 92 1.56 -3.25 9.11
CA THR A 92 0.12 -3.58 9.01
C THR A 92 -0.68 -3.07 10.21
N ASP A 93 -0.14 -3.26 11.42
CA ASP A 93 -0.74 -2.86 12.69
C ASP A 93 0.37 -2.60 13.71
N ASN A 94 0.35 -1.42 14.35
CA ASN A 94 1.32 -1.07 15.39
C ASN A 94 1.24 -1.97 16.63
N GLN A 95 0.10 -2.62 16.90
CA GLN A 95 0.01 -3.60 18.00
C GLN A 95 0.73 -4.92 17.69
N LEU A 96 0.84 -5.28 16.40
CA LEU A 96 1.57 -6.47 15.98
C LEU A 96 3.07 -6.17 15.87
N VAL A 97 3.41 -5.09 15.17
CA VAL A 97 4.79 -4.57 15.06
C VAL A 97 4.69 -3.05 14.93
N GLN A 98 5.33 -2.29 15.81
CA GLN A 98 5.37 -0.82 15.69
C GLN A 98 6.09 -0.40 14.41
N GLY A 99 5.48 0.52 13.65
CA GLY A 99 6.10 1.10 12.45
C GLY A 99 6.93 2.33 12.79
N PHE A 100 8.03 2.53 12.08
CA PHE A 100 8.94 3.65 12.28
C PHE A 100 9.40 4.22 10.94
N THR A 101 9.50 5.54 10.80
CA THR A 101 10.27 6.08 9.67
C THR A 101 11.76 5.83 9.89
N ILE A 102 12.50 5.59 8.81
CA ILE A 102 13.97 5.52 8.83
C ILE A 102 14.56 6.85 9.32
N TYR A 103 13.87 7.96 9.07
CA TYR A 103 14.27 9.26 9.59
C TYR A 103 14.11 9.32 11.11
N LYS A 104 15.23 9.30 11.83
CA LYS A 104 15.30 9.43 13.30
C LYS A 104 14.51 8.37 14.08
N ASN A 105 14.15 7.25 13.45
CA ASN A 105 13.37 6.19 14.07
C ASN A 105 12.07 6.69 14.75
N THR A 106 11.39 7.65 14.11
CA THR A 106 10.15 8.22 14.66
C THR A 106 8.97 7.27 14.42
N PRO A 107 8.13 6.97 15.43
CA PRO A 107 6.95 6.13 15.27
C PRO A 107 5.98 6.69 14.22
N VAL A 108 5.41 5.80 13.39
CA VAL A 108 4.39 6.14 12.40
C VAL A 108 3.16 5.23 12.53
N PRO A 109 1.95 5.72 12.18
CA PRO A 109 0.74 4.91 12.27
C PRO A 109 0.83 3.73 11.28
N GLY A 110 0.53 2.53 11.76
CA GLY A 110 0.35 1.35 10.93
C GLY A 110 -0.90 1.48 10.05
N ALA A 111 -1.03 0.65 9.02
CA ALA A 111 -2.13 0.72 8.06
C ALA A 111 -3.50 0.63 8.75
N LEU A 112 -3.64 -0.23 9.77
CA LEU A 112 -4.86 -0.33 10.57
C LEU A 112 -5.20 0.99 11.28
N GLN A 113 -4.21 1.65 11.88
CA GLN A 113 -4.38 2.95 12.53
C GLN A 113 -4.72 4.04 11.51
N GLN A 114 -4.09 4.05 10.34
CA GLN A 114 -4.38 4.99 9.26
C GLN A 114 -5.84 4.86 8.77
N ILE A 115 -6.36 3.63 8.63
CA ILE A 115 -7.76 3.37 8.25
C ILE A 115 -8.73 3.89 9.33
N LYS A 116 -8.42 3.66 10.61
CA LYS A 116 -9.21 4.19 11.74
C LYS A 116 -9.24 5.72 11.74
N LEU A 117 -8.09 6.38 11.55
CA LEU A 117 -7.98 7.83 11.45
C LEU A 117 -8.81 8.40 10.29
N PHE A 118 -8.78 7.77 9.11
CA PHE A 118 -9.62 8.18 7.98
C PHE A 118 -11.11 8.09 8.32
N HIS A 119 -11.54 7.04 9.01
CA HIS A 119 -12.94 6.88 9.39
C HIS A 119 -13.39 7.92 10.42
N GLN A 120 -12.53 8.23 11.39
CA GLN A 120 -12.81 9.22 12.43
C GLN A 120 -12.88 10.64 11.85
N ASN A 121 -12.03 10.96 10.87
CA ASN A 121 -11.97 12.28 10.24
C ASN A 121 -12.99 12.49 9.10
N LYS A 122 -14.16 11.85 9.18
CA LYS A 122 -15.26 12.06 8.23
C LYS A 122 -15.93 13.41 8.52
N THR A 123 -15.56 14.43 7.74
CA THR A 123 -16.22 15.74 7.76
C THR A 123 -17.00 15.97 6.46
N GLY A 124 -18.13 16.67 6.56
CA GLY A 124 -18.96 17.06 5.42
C GLY A 124 -19.64 15.91 4.66
N LYS A 125 -20.25 16.25 3.51
CA LYS A 125 -20.96 15.29 2.65
C LYS A 125 -20.00 14.24 2.12
N GLN A 126 -20.28 12.98 2.45
CA GLN A 126 -19.46 11.84 2.05
C GLN A 126 -19.72 11.47 0.59
N ILE A 127 -18.66 11.30 -0.18
CA ILE A 127 -18.72 10.72 -1.53
C ILE A 127 -19.30 9.30 -1.42
N PRO A 128 -20.23 8.85 -2.28
CA PRO A 128 -20.76 7.48 -2.22
C PRO A 128 -19.66 6.41 -2.36
N GLN A 129 -19.76 5.30 -1.61
CA GLN A 129 -18.74 4.25 -1.59
C GLN A 129 -18.40 3.68 -2.97
N LYS A 130 -19.41 3.52 -3.84
CA LYS A 130 -19.26 3.10 -5.25
C LYS A 130 -18.42 4.03 -6.13
N GLN A 131 -18.13 5.25 -5.66
CA GLN A 131 -17.31 6.26 -6.36
C GLN A 131 -15.93 6.43 -5.72
N ARG A 132 -15.54 5.52 -4.81
CA ARG A 132 -14.28 5.57 -4.08
C ARG A 132 -13.40 4.38 -4.45
N LEU A 133 -12.13 4.65 -4.72
CA LEU A 133 -11.10 3.63 -4.83
C LEU A 133 -10.20 3.66 -3.59
N TYR A 134 -10.01 2.50 -2.98
CA TYR A 134 -9.17 2.32 -1.80
C TYR A 134 -7.91 1.56 -2.19
N PHE A 135 -6.74 2.06 -1.82
CA PHE A 135 -5.46 1.41 -2.06
C PHE A 135 -4.76 1.10 -0.74
N LEU A 136 -4.21 -0.11 -0.62
CA LEU A 136 -3.57 -0.61 0.59
C LEU A 136 -2.24 -1.29 0.26
N SER A 137 -1.15 -0.89 0.93
CA SER A 137 0.17 -1.53 0.86
C SER A 137 0.80 -1.56 2.25
N ALA A 138 1.02 -2.73 2.83
CA ALA A 138 1.74 -2.86 4.10
C ALA A 138 2.25 -4.30 4.28
N GLY A 139 3.12 -4.48 5.27
CA GLY A 139 3.58 -5.80 5.72
C GLY A 139 5.05 -6.08 5.48
N GLY A 140 5.66 -5.46 4.46
CA GLY A 140 7.12 -5.57 4.25
C GLY A 140 7.89 -5.08 5.48
N ASN A 141 7.51 -3.93 6.03
CA ASN A 141 8.14 -3.38 7.23
C ASN A 141 7.97 -4.27 8.48
N ASN A 142 6.87 -5.03 8.60
CA ASN A 142 6.72 -5.97 9.72
C ASN A 142 7.84 -7.01 9.72
N PHE A 143 8.17 -7.56 8.54
CA PHE A 143 9.26 -8.51 8.37
C PHE A 143 10.63 -7.88 8.67
N PHE A 144 10.87 -6.67 8.17
CA PHE A 144 12.15 -5.99 8.37
C PHE A 144 12.38 -5.52 9.82
N TYR A 145 11.32 -5.18 10.56
CA TYR A 145 11.44 -4.83 12.00
C TYR A 145 11.42 -6.04 12.92
N ASN A 146 10.79 -7.14 12.50
CA ASN A 146 10.77 -8.39 13.26
C ASN A 146 10.89 -9.57 12.28
N ASN A 147 12.11 -10.05 12.06
CA ASN A 147 12.39 -11.15 11.12
C ASN A 147 11.90 -12.54 11.60
N SER A 148 11.48 -12.64 12.86
CA SER A 148 10.97 -13.87 13.49
C SER A 148 9.45 -14.00 13.38
N ILE A 149 8.76 -12.95 12.92
CA ILE A 149 7.32 -12.99 12.73
C ILE A 149 6.94 -13.88 11.53
N SER A 150 5.87 -14.65 11.68
CA SER A 150 5.43 -15.54 10.60
C SER A 150 4.76 -14.78 9.46
N TYR A 151 4.87 -15.33 8.25
CA TYR A 151 4.17 -14.79 7.07
C TYR A 151 2.65 -14.81 7.26
N GLN A 152 2.13 -15.81 7.98
CA GLN A 152 0.70 -15.90 8.31
C GLN A 152 0.28 -14.71 9.16
N ALA A 153 1.00 -14.39 10.25
CA ALA A 153 0.63 -13.31 11.15
C ALA A 153 0.60 -11.94 10.44
N ILE A 154 1.59 -11.67 9.57
CA ILE A 154 1.63 -10.44 8.77
C ILE A 154 0.45 -10.40 7.79
N THR A 155 0.23 -11.50 7.07
CA THR A 155 -0.83 -11.56 6.03
C THR A 155 -2.22 -11.47 6.65
N GLU A 156 -2.46 -12.13 7.78
CA GLU A 156 -3.71 -12.02 8.54
C GLU A 156 -3.93 -10.60 9.05
N SER A 157 -2.87 -9.92 9.53
CA SER A 157 -2.96 -8.52 9.92
C SER A 157 -3.30 -7.58 8.75
N LEU A 158 -2.73 -7.84 7.56
CA LEU A 158 -3.09 -7.12 6.34
C LEU A 158 -4.56 -7.40 5.96
N LEU A 159 -5.03 -8.64 6.08
CA LEU A 159 -6.43 -9.01 5.83
C LEU A 159 -7.39 -8.35 6.83
N LYS A 160 -7.00 -8.15 8.09
CA LYS A 160 -7.78 -7.36 9.06
C LYS A 160 -7.97 -5.92 8.58
N CYS A 161 -6.96 -5.32 7.95
CA CYS A 161 -7.09 -3.98 7.35
C CYS A 161 -8.12 -3.97 6.20
N VAL A 162 -8.10 -5.00 5.33
CA VAL A 162 -9.09 -5.16 4.25
C VAL A 162 -10.49 -5.33 4.83
N GLN A 163 -10.66 -6.22 5.80
CA GLN A 163 -11.94 -6.46 6.47
C GLN A 163 -12.49 -5.19 7.12
N LEU A 164 -11.64 -4.38 7.75
CA LEU A 164 -12.04 -3.10 8.35
C LEU A 164 -12.53 -2.09 7.29
N LEU A 165 -11.89 -2.03 6.13
CA LEU A 165 -12.38 -1.20 5.02
C LEU A 165 -13.75 -1.67 4.55
N LEU A 166 -13.93 -2.98 4.39
CA LEU A 166 -15.20 -3.58 3.99
C LEU A 166 -16.31 -3.34 5.03
N SER A 167 -15.99 -3.45 6.33
CA SER A 167 -16.96 -3.15 7.40
C SER A 167 -17.34 -1.67 7.44
N TYR A 168 -16.51 -0.78 6.90
CA TYR A 168 -16.83 0.64 6.67
C TYR A 168 -17.56 0.90 5.35
N GLY A 169 -17.93 -0.17 4.63
CA GLY A 169 -18.71 -0.11 3.40
C GLY A 169 -17.87 0.13 2.14
N ALA A 170 -16.53 -0.02 2.19
CA ALA A 170 -15.71 0.05 0.99
C ALA A 170 -16.14 -1.02 -0.03
N GLN A 171 -16.23 -0.62 -1.30
CA GLN A 171 -16.67 -1.49 -2.39
C GLN A 171 -15.56 -1.83 -3.38
N HIS A 172 -14.52 -0.98 -3.45
CA HIS A 172 -13.39 -1.15 -4.37
C HIS A 172 -12.08 -1.03 -3.61
N VAL A 173 -11.61 -2.14 -3.07
CA VAL A 173 -10.34 -2.21 -2.32
C VAL A 173 -9.28 -2.89 -3.17
N PHE A 174 -8.19 -2.18 -3.43
CA PHE A 174 -7.02 -2.65 -4.13
C PHE A 174 -5.88 -2.88 -3.15
N VAL A 175 -5.45 -4.12 -3.02
CA VAL A 175 -4.38 -4.50 -2.10
C VAL A 175 -3.12 -4.82 -2.91
N PHE A 176 -2.04 -4.12 -2.64
CA PHE A 176 -0.73 -4.42 -3.21
C PHE A 176 -0.21 -5.71 -2.59
N ASN A 177 0.17 -6.67 -3.42
CA ASN A 177 0.85 -7.86 -2.93
C ASN A 177 2.31 -7.56 -2.55
N PHE A 178 2.92 -8.48 -1.82
CA PHE A 178 4.30 -8.32 -1.37
C PHE A 178 5.27 -8.38 -2.58
N PRO A 179 6.15 -7.37 -2.74
CA PRO A 179 7.26 -7.40 -3.70
C PRO A 179 8.20 -8.58 -3.47
N PRO A 180 8.96 -9.00 -4.49
CA PRO A 180 9.90 -10.10 -4.37
C PRO A 180 11.16 -9.62 -3.64
N TYR A 181 11.05 -9.41 -2.33
CA TYR A 181 12.12 -8.84 -1.50
C TYR A 181 13.41 -9.66 -1.51
N GLN A 182 13.37 -10.93 -1.92
CA GLN A 182 14.56 -11.76 -2.12
C GLN A 182 15.51 -11.20 -3.19
N TYR A 183 15.04 -10.30 -4.06
CA TYR A 183 15.86 -9.61 -5.07
C TYR A 183 16.17 -8.15 -4.71
N SER A 184 15.75 -7.70 -3.52
CA SER A 184 16.09 -6.35 -3.07
C SER A 184 17.58 -6.26 -2.73
N PRO A 185 18.23 -5.08 -2.95
CA PRO A 185 19.63 -4.90 -2.62
C PRO A 185 19.98 -5.26 -1.17
N ILE A 186 19.09 -4.96 -0.21
CA ILE A 186 19.30 -5.28 1.21
C ILE A 186 19.41 -6.80 1.46
N ILE A 187 18.73 -7.63 0.66
CA ILE A 187 18.82 -9.09 0.77
C ILE A 187 19.99 -9.62 -0.07
N THR A 188 20.12 -9.21 -1.33
CA THR A 188 21.15 -9.77 -2.23
C THR A 188 22.57 -9.39 -1.83
N GLN A 189 22.78 -8.16 -1.33
CA GLN A 189 24.10 -7.71 -0.87
C GLN A 189 24.56 -8.38 0.43
N SER A 190 23.67 -9.06 1.16
CA SER A 190 24.07 -9.85 2.34
C SER A 190 24.90 -11.09 1.99
N GLY A 191 24.85 -11.55 0.73
CA GLY A 191 25.48 -12.81 0.31
C GLY A 191 24.87 -14.08 0.92
N ASN A 192 23.83 -13.95 1.75
CA ASN A 192 23.24 -15.06 2.47
C ASN A 192 22.13 -15.73 1.64
N LEU A 193 22.49 -16.80 0.92
CA LEU A 193 21.57 -17.56 0.08
C LEU A 193 20.41 -18.18 0.87
N SER A 194 20.65 -18.63 2.11
CA SER A 194 19.60 -19.18 2.98
C SER A 194 18.56 -18.13 3.36
N LEU A 195 19.01 -16.91 3.68
CA LEU A 195 18.13 -15.76 3.92
C LEU A 195 17.35 -15.41 2.65
N GLN A 196 18.02 -15.36 1.49
CA GLN A 196 17.38 -15.08 0.21
C GLN A 196 16.27 -16.09 -0.12
N GLN A 197 16.54 -17.38 0.04
CA GLN A 197 15.56 -18.45 -0.17
C GLN A 197 14.41 -18.38 0.84
N TYR A 198 14.72 -18.10 2.11
CA TYR A 198 13.73 -17.91 3.15
C TYR A 198 12.77 -16.75 2.84
N VAL A 199 13.31 -15.58 2.44
CA VAL A 199 12.51 -14.42 2.01
C VAL A 199 11.67 -14.78 0.78
N GLY A 200 12.23 -15.48 -0.21
CA GLY A 200 11.48 -15.92 -1.39
C GLY A 200 10.27 -16.78 -1.01
N ASN A 201 10.46 -17.78 -0.15
CA ASN A 201 9.39 -18.64 0.34
C ASN A 201 8.35 -17.86 1.16
N PHE A 202 8.80 -16.93 2.01
CA PHE A 202 7.93 -16.04 2.78
C PHE A 202 7.00 -15.26 1.84
N ILE A 203 7.54 -14.66 0.77
CA ILE A 203 6.77 -13.83 -0.16
C ILE A 203 5.78 -14.66 -0.97
N ILE A 204 6.20 -15.82 -1.48
CA ILE A 204 5.31 -16.74 -2.21
C ILE A 204 4.12 -17.12 -1.33
N ARG A 205 4.36 -17.56 -0.09
CA ARG A 205 3.31 -18.00 0.82
C ARG A 205 2.40 -16.85 1.26
N SER A 206 2.95 -15.66 1.52
CA SER A 206 2.18 -14.46 1.84
C SER A 206 1.24 -14.08 0.70
N ASN A 207 1.75 -14.05 -0.53
CA ASN A 207 0.98 -13.67 -1.71
C ASN A 207 -0.10 -14.70 -2.05
N GLN A 208 0.18 -16.01 -1.90
CA GLN A 208 -0.81 -17.07 -2.06
C GLN A 208 -1.94 -16.94 -1.03
N LEU A 209 -1.60 -16.74 0.25
CA LEU A 209 -2.60 -16.58 1.31
C LEU A 209 -3.47 -15.33 1.09
N LEU A 210 -2.85 -14.20 0.72
CA LEU A 210 -3.55 -12.95 0.42
C LEU A 210 -4.51 -13.11 -0.78
N LEU A 211 -4.06 -13.77 -1.85
CA LEU A 211 -4.88 -14.04 -3.04
C LEU A 211 -6.09 -14.93 -2.69
N ASN A 212 -5.85 -16.05 -2.02
CA ASN A 212 -6.91 -16.99 -1.63
C ASN A 212 -7.95 -16.35 -0.73
N ALA A 213 -7.51 -15.50 0.21
CA ALA A 213 -8.42 -14.81 1.13
C ALA A 213 -9.26 -13.74 0.43
N THR A 214 -8.69 -13.01 -0.53
CA THR A 214 -9.41 -11.94 -1.24
C THR A 214 -10.35 -12.45 -2.33
N GLN A 215 -10.04 -13.58 -2.98
CA GLN A 215 -10.96 -14.24 -3.91
C GLN A 215 -12.30 -14.61 -3.25
N LYS A 216 -12.30 -14.92 -1.95
CA LYS A 216 -13.51 -15.20 -1.16
C LYS A 216 -14.38 -13.97 -0.86
N LEU A 217 -13.95 -12.76 -1.25
CA LEU A 217 -14.64 -11.50 -0.92
C LEU A 217 -15.62 -11.02 -2.01
N ASN A 218 -16.03 -11.90 -2.93
CA ASN A 218 -17.01 -11.64 -4.00
C ASN A 218 -16.72 -10.35 -4.79
N GLY A 219 -15.45 -10.10 -5.14
CA GLY A 219 -15.03 -8.95 -5.96
C GLY A 219 -15.02 -7.58 -5.25
N ARG A 220 -15.38 -7.48 -3.96
CA ARG A 220 -15.31 -6.21 -3.20
C ARG A 220 -13.88 -5.79 -2.84
N ALA A 221 -12.96 -6.74 -2.87
CA ALA A 221 -11.54 -6.50 -2.73
C ALA A 221 -10.78 -7.33 -3.77
N THR A 222 -9.80 -6.70 -4.40
CA THR A 222 -8.95 -7.29 -5.43
C THR A 222 -7.50 -7.10 -5.03
N VAL A 223 -6.73 -8.19 -5.05
CA VAL A 223 -5.28 -8.12 -4.94
C VAL A 223 -4.75 -7.65 -6.29
N ILE A 224 -4.09 -6.49 -6.29
CA ILE A 224 -3.27 -6.08 -7.42
C ILE A 224 -1.98 -6.88 -7.30
N ASN A 225 -1.86 -7.86 -8.18
CA ASN A 225 -0.61 -8.56 -8.33
C ASN A 225 0.34 -7.73 -9.21
N ILE A 226 1.40 -7.20 -8.60
CA ILE A 226 2.35 -6.29 -9.25
C ILE A 226 3.65 -7.03 -9.60
N TRP A 227 3.84 -8.23 -9.04
CA TRP A 227 5.17 -8.81 -8.90
C TRP A 227 5.29 -10.26 -9.38
N THR A 228 4.20 -10.95 -9.69
CA THR A 228 4.30 -12.28 -10.30
C THR A 228 4.15 -12.20 -11.80
N THR A 229 5.23 -12.53 -12.49
CA THR A 229 5.24 -13.22 -13.79
C THR A 229 6.08 -14.46 -13.60
#